data_AF-A0A3P1VHG9-F1
#
_entry.id   AF-A0A3P1VHG9-F1
#
_cell.length_a   1.000
_cell.length_b   1.000
_cell.length_c   1.000
_cell.angle_alpha   90.00
_cell.angle_beta   90.00
_cell.angle_gamma   90.00
#
_symmetry.space_group_name_H-M   'P 1'
#
loop_
_entity.id
_entity.type
_entity.pdbx_description
1 polymer ?
#
loop_
_entity_poly.entity_id
_entity_poly.type
_entity_poly.pdbx_seq_one_letter_code
_entity_poly.pdbx_strand_id
1 'polypeptide(L)'
;MSITKIHPIKSTLNLAIDYIVNGDKTDEQILVSTHKCHQETAHTQFLRTRNDAGTKGNVLARHLIQSFLPGETTPEIAHQIGMELCKKILKNEYEFVLYTHID
;
A
#
# COMPACT_ATOMS: atom_id res chain seq x y z
N MET A 1 -19.08 -8.65 0.26
CA MET A 1 -18.16 -9.01 1.37
C MET A 1 -16.75 -8.81 0.86
N SER A 2 -15.97 -7.89 1.44
CA SER A 2 -14.64 -7.57 0.91
C SER A 2 -13.65 -8.71 1.13
N ILE A 3 -12.91 -9.08 0.08
CA ILE A 3 -11.82 -10.06 0.19
C ILE A 3 -10.56 -9.31 0.63
N THR A 4 -9.96 -9.72 1.75
CA THR A 4 -8.67 -9.19 2.20
C THR A 4 -7.58 -10.24 2.02
N LYS A 5 -6.52 -9.90 1.29
CA LYS A 5 -5.34 -10.75 1.11
C LYS A 5 -4.11 -10.01 1.62
N ILE A 6 -3.20 -10.73 2.26
CA ILE A 6 -1.89 -10.20 2.68
C ILE A 6 -0.80 -11.13 2.20
N HIS A 7 0.21 -10.59 1.53
CA HIS A 7 1.38 -11.36 1.12
C HIS A 7 2.69 -10.62 1.40
N PRO A 8 3.77 -11.34 1.78
CA PRO A 8 5.06 -10.73 2.05
C PRO A 8 5.77 -10.36 0.75
N ILE A 9 6.43 -9.20 0.75
CA ILE A 9 7.39 -8.81 -0.27
C ILE A 9 8.79 -9.10 0.28
N LYS A 10 9.57 -9.92 -0.43
CA LYS A 10 10.88 -10.40 0.06
C LYS A 10 12.10 -9.84 -0.70
N SER A 11 11.92 -9.43 -1.94
CA SER A 11 13.03 -9.02 -2.82
C SER A 11 12.68 -7.88 -3.78
N THR A 12 11.42 -7.78 -4.22
CA THR A 12 10.97 -6.84 -5.26
C THR A 12 10.23 -5.63 -4.70
N LEU A 13 10.70 -5.06 -3.58
CA LEU A 13 10.02 -3.92 -2.94
C LEU A 13 9.97 -2.70 -3.86
N ASN A 14 11.08 -2.34 -4.51
CA ASN A 14 11.11 -1.22 -5.42
C ASN A 14 10.14 -1.43 -6.59
N LEU A 15 10.19 -2.60 -7.23
CA LEU A 15 9.27 -2.94 -8.33
C LEU A 15 7.80 -2.93 -7.90
N ALA A 16 7.49 -3.37 -6.67
CA ALA A 16 6.13 -3.36 -6.16
C ALA A 16 5.63 -1.93 -5.92
N ILE A 17 6.50 -1.03 -5.43
CA ILE A 17 6.18 0.39 -5.22
C ILE A 17 6.10 1.12 -6.55
N ASP A 18 7.08 0.91 -7.44
CA ASP A 18 7.07 1.47 -8.79
C ASP A 18 5.83 1.00 -9.57
N TYR A 19 5.41 -0.26 -9.43
CA TYR A 19 4.20 -0.77 -10.10
C TYR A 19 2.91 -0.07 -9.63
N ILE A 20 2.82 0.31 -8.35
CA ILE A 20 1.64 0.97 -7.78
C ILE A 20 1.70 2.50 -7.91
N VAL A 21 2.90 3.08 -8.14
CA VAL A 21 3.13 4.52 -8.28
C VAL A 21 3.24 4.95 -9.75
N ASN A 22 3.83 4.14 -10.66
CA ASN A 22 3.90 4.46 -12.09
C ASN A 22 2.54 4.27 -12.75
N GLY A 23 1.85 5.40 -12.91
CA GLY A 23 0.62 5.54 -13.68
C GLY A 23 0.76 5.37 -15.21
N ASP A 24 1.93 4.98 -15.74
CA ASP A 24 2.18 4.87 -17.19
C ASP A 24 1.36 3.75 -17.89
N LYS A 25 0.64 2.90 -17.15
CA LYS A 25 -0.31 1.94 -17.70
C LYS A 25 -1.78 2.28 -17.44
N THR A 26 -2.05 3.38 -16.76
CA THR A 26 -3.42 3.77 -16.40
C THR A 26 -3.73 5.13 -17.01
N ASP A 27 -4.47 5.11 -18.11
CA ASP A 27 -5.38 6.20 -18.51
C ASP A 27 -6.53 6.41 -17.47
N GLU A 28 -6.37 5.93 -16.25
CA GLU A 28 -7.42 5.63 -15.29
C GLU A 28 -7.08 6.28 -13.97
N GLN A 29 -8.00 7.13 -13.51
CA GLN A 29 -7.97 7.88 -12.26
C GLN A 29 -7.54 6.94 -11.11
N ILE A 30 -6.47 7.23 -10.36
CA ILE A 30 -6.08 6.43 -9.18
C ILE A 30 -6.13 7.33 -7.96
N LEU A 31 -6.72 6.85 -6.87
CA LEU A 31 -6.60 7.51 -5.57
C LEU A 31 -5.37 6.98 -4.85
N VAL A 32 -4.42 7.87 -4.56
CA VAL A 32 -3.17 7.51 -3.86
C VAL A 32 -3.06 8.32 -2.58
N SER A 33 -2.81 7.63 -1.48
CA SER A 33 -2.52 8.22 -0.17
C SER A 33 -1.28 7.57 0.43
N THR A 34 -0.47 8.36 1.14
CA THR A 34 0.68 7.85 1.88
C THR A 34 0.64 8.28 3.33
N HIS A 35 1.32 7.51 4.17
CA HIS A 35 1.52 7.84 5.58
C HIS A 35 2.98 7.60 5.96
N LYS A 36 3.60 8.61 6.58
CA LYS A 36 5.02 8.61 7.02
C LYS A 36 6.05 8.28 5.92
N CYS A 37 5.63 8.30 4.66
CA CYS A 37 6.47 8.11 3.50
C CYS A 37 5.98 8.95 2.32
N HIS A 38 6.83 9.14 1.33
CA HIS A 38 6.50 9.76 0.05
C HIS A 38 6.45 8.69 -1.03
N GLN A 39 5.52 8.79 -1.98
CA GLN A 39 5.26 7.76 -3.01
C GLN A 39 6.54 7.33 -3.73
N GLU A 40 7.30 8.30 -4.24
CA GLU A 40 8.54 8.08 -5.00
C GLU A 40 9.70 7.51 -4.15
N THR A 41 9.74 7.83 -2.85
CA THR A 41 10.86 7.44 -1.96
C THR A 41 10.47 6.36 -0.96
N ALA A 42 9.26 5.81 -1.06
CA ALA A 42 8.71 4.87 -0.09
C ALA A 42 9.60 3.63 0.05
N HIS A 43 10.18 3.14 -1.05
CA HIS A 43 11.07 1.98 -1.01
C HIS A 43 12.31 2.26 -0.12
N THR A 44 12.91 3.45 -0.23
CA THR A 44 14.08 3.83 0.57
C THR A 44 13.72 4.03 2.03
N GLN A 45 12.56 4.66 2.30
CA GLN A 45 12.08 4.93 3.65
C GLN A 45 11.78 3.63 4.40
N PHE A 46 11.13 2.66 3.73
CA PHE A 46 10.83 1.35 4.32
C PHE A 46 12.11 0.59 4.68
N LEU A 47 13.10 0.61 3.79
CA LEU A 47 14.40 -0.01 4.05
C LEU A 47 15.14 0.68 5.20
N ARG A 48 15.07 2.02 5.28
CA ARG A 48 15.69 2.81 6.34
C ARG A 48 15.06 2.50 7.69
N THR A 49 13.74 2.59 7.83
CA THR A 49 13.03 2.25 9.07
C THR A 49 13.34 0.83 9.53
N ARG A 50 13.40 -0.11 8.59
CA ARG A 50 13.75 -1.49 8.87
C ARG A 50 15.19 -1.64 9.40
N ASN A 51 16.14 -0.91 8.81
CA ASN A 51 17.53 -0.88 9.25
C ASN A 51 17.66 -0.27 10.65
N ASP A 52 17.00 0.87 10.88
CA ASP A 52 16.99 1.58 12.15
C ASP A 52 16.35 0.73 13.28
N ALA A 53 15.31 -0.05 12.94
CA ALA A 53 14.69 -1.01 13.85
C ALA A 53 15.50 -2.32 14.04
N GLY A 54 16.61 -2.51 13.32
CA GLY A 54 17.44 -3.71 13.42
C GLY A 54 16.75 -5.00 12.95
N THR A 55 15.76 -4.91 12.06
CA THR A 55 14.94 -6.06 11.65
C THR A 55 15.69 -6.98 10.67
N LYS A 56 15.95 -8.22 11.11
CA LYS A 56 16.76 -9.22 10.36
C LYS A 56 15.95 -10.23 9.51
N GLY A 57 14.64 -10.05 9.34
CA GLY A 57 13.78 -11.00 8.63
C GLY A 57 13.83 -10.89 7.10
N ASN A 58 13.46 -11.93 6.34
CA ASN A 58 13.49 -11.87 4.87
C ASN A 58 12.31 -11.10 4.24
N VAL A 59 11.44 -10.48 5.05
CA VAL A 59 10.26 -9.74 4.59
C VAL A 59 10.58 -8.24 4.62
N LEU A 60 10.62 -7.61 3.45
CA LEU A 60 10.91 -6.18 3.29
C LEU A 60 9.67 -5.32 3.55
N ALA A 61 8.51 -5.78 3.07
CA ALA A 61 7.22 -5.14 3.34
C ALA A 61 6.09 -6.19 3.27
N ARG A 62 4.88 -5.79 3.62
CA ARG A 62 3.68 -6.60 3.39
C ARG A 62 2.75 -5.84 2.46
N HIS A 63 2.28 -6.53 1.43
CA HIS A 63 1.27 -6.01 0.54
C HIS A 63 -0.10 -6.49 1.03
N LEU A 64 -0.98 -5.55 1.34
CA LEU A 64 -2.36 -5.80 1.70
C LEU A 64 -3.28 -5.37 0.55
N ILE A 65 -4.14 -6.29 0.10
CA ILE A 65 -5.10 -6.07 -0.97
C ILE A 65 -6.50 -6.22 -0.36
N GLN A 66 -7.34 -5.21 -0.57
CA GLN A 66 -8.76 -5.25 -0.21
C GLN A 66 -9.58 -5.05 -1.49
N SER A 67 -10.37 -6.06 -1.86
CA SER A 67 -11.19 -6.02 -3.06
C SER A 67 -12.68 -6.03 -2.70
N PHE A 68 -13.46 -5.25 -3.43
CA PHE A 68 -14.92 -5.14 -3.32
C PHE A 68 -15.56 -5.68 -4.60
N LEU A 69 -16.78 -6.19 -4.52
CA LEU A 69 -17.52 -6.60 -5.72
C LEU A 69 -17.99 -5.37 -6.50
N PRO A 70 -18.17 -5.48 -7.83
CA PRO A 70 -18.73 -4.39 -8.63
C PRO A 70 -20.07 -3.90 -8.06
N GLY A 71 -20.19 -2.59 -7.84
CA GLY A 71 -21.39 -1.96 -7.27
C GLY A 71 -21.52 -2.02 -5.74
N GLU A 72 -20.59 -2.64 -5.00
CA GLU A 72 -20.62 -2.61 -3.52
C GLU A 72 -20.13 -1.28 -2.93
N THR A 73 -19.27 -0.55 -3.64
CA THR A 73 -18.67 0.70 -3.17
C THR A 73 -18.27 1.59 -4.34
N THR A 74 -18.09 2.87 -4.09
CA THR A 74 -17.36 3.77 -5.01
C THR A 74 -15.86 3.72 -4.69
N PRO A 75 -14.98 4.13 -5.62
CA PRO A 75 -13.55 4.16 -5.35
C PRO A 75 -13.15 5.07 -4.18
N GLU A 76 -13.85 6.19 -3.98
CA GLU A 76 -13.60 7.10 -2.86
C GLU A 76 -13.91 6.44 -1.52
N ILE A 77 -15.04 5.72 -1.45
CA ILE A 77 -15.42 4.97 -0.25
C ILE A 77 -14.46 3.80 -0.02
N ALA A 78 -14.07 3.09 -1.08
CA ALA A 78 -13.07 2.01 -0.99
C ALA A 78 -11.73 2.54 -0.46
N HIS A 79 -11.29 3.69 -0.95
CA HIS A 79 -10.07 4.37 -0.50
C HIS A 79 -10.17 4.79 0.97
N GLN A 80 -11.31 5.36 1.38
CA GLN A 80 -11.54 5.73 2.77
C GLN A 80 -11.54 4.51 3.70
N ILE A 81 -12.16 3.40 3.29
CA ILE A 81 -12.14 2.14 4.04
C ILE A 81 -10.71 1.62 4.15
N GLY A 82 -9.94 1.64 3.06
CA GLY A 82 -8.53 1.25 3.05
C GLY A 82 -7.68 2.10 4.00
N MET A 83 -7.89 3.42 4.01
CA MET A 83 -7.21 4.33 4.93
C MET A 83 -7.51 4.00 6.40
N GLU A 84 -8.79 3.81 6.75
CA GLU A 84 -9.18 3.44 8.11
C GLU A 84 -8.63 2.07 8.52
N LEU A 85 -8.61 1.11 7.59
CA LEU A 85 -8.01 -0.20 7.80
C LEU A 85 -6.50 -0.09 8.10
N CYS A 86 -5.77 0.68 7.29
CA CYS A 86 -4.34 0.94 7.48
C CYS A 86 -4.08 1.60 8.84
N LYS A 87 -4.82 2.66 9.20
CA LYS A 87 -4.69 3.31 10.51
C LYS A 87 -4.94 2.35 11.67
N LYS A 88 -5.96 1.50 11.56
CA LYS A 88 -6.33 0.54 12.61
C LYS A 88 -5.30 -0.58 12.79
N ILE A 89 -4.78 -1.13 11.69
CA ILE A 89 -3.81 -2.23 11.73
C ILE A 89 -2.43 -1.72 12.13
N LEU A 90 -2.01 -0.59 11.54
CA LEU A 90 -0.66 -0.04 11.72
C LEU A 90 -0.57 0.93 12.90
N LYS A 91 -1.69 1.26 13.55
CA LYS A 91 -1.79 2.14 14.73
C LYS A 91 -1.11 3.50 14.53
N ASN A 92 -1.01 3.98 13.28
CA ASN A 92 -0.22 5.16 12.89
C ASN A 92 1.27 5.09 13.28
N GLU A 93 1.80 3.91 13.60
CA GLU A 93 3.20 3.71 13.97
C GLU A 93 4.05 3.45 12.74
N TYR A 94 3.50 2.72 11.76
CA TYR A 94 4.21 2.30 10.55
C TYR A 94 3.84 3.12 9.31
N GLU A 95 4.81 3.24 8.41
CA GLU A 95 4.66 3.79 7.07
C GLU A 95 3.86 2.87 6.14
N PHE A 96 3.06 3.47 5.26
CA PHE A 96 2.34 2.74 4.23
C PHE A 96 2.05 3.62 3.00
N VAL A 97 1.91 2.96 1.86
CA VAL A 97 1.38 3.53 0.61
C VAL A 97 0.08 2.80 0.31
N LEU A 98 -1.01 3.56 0.15
CA LEU A 98 -2.32 3.06 -0.24
C LEU A 98 -2.66 3.57 -1.63
N TYR A 99 -3.12 2.66 -2.48
CA TYR A 99 -3.61 2.96 -3.81
C TYR A 99 -4.98 2.30 -4.00
N THR A 100 -5.83 2.92 -4.82
CA THR A 100 -7.14 2.38 -5.18
C THR A 100 -7.32 2.56 -6.67
N HIS A 101 -7.47 1.43 -7.37
CA HIS A 101 -7.80 1.41 -8.79
C HIS A 101 -9.28 1.79 -8.97
N ILE A 102 -9.58 2.52 -10.05
CA ILE A 102 -10.92 3.03 -10.40
C ILE A 102 -11.46 2.28 -11.64
N ASP A 103 -11.05 1.02 -11.79
CA ASP A 103 -11.46 0.07 -12.84
C ASP A 103 -12.84 -0.57 -12.58
#